data_AF-A0A3N0ZLR8-F1
#
_entry.id   AF-A0A3N0ZLR8-F1
#
_cell.length_a   1.000
_cell.length_b   1.000
_cell.length_c   1.000
_cell.angle_alpha   90.00
_cell.angle_beta   90.00
_cell.angle_gamma   90.00
#
_symmetry.space_group_name_H-M   'P 1'
#
loop_
_entity.id
_entity.type
_entity.pdbx_description
1 polymer ?
#
loop_
_entity_poly.entity_id
_entity_poly.type
_entity_poly.pdbx_seq_one_letter_code
_entity_poly.pdbx_strand_id
1 'polypeptide(L)'
;NCAACHGAMGEGGIGPNLPDNYWIHGNGINNIAKTIALGVPEKGMISWKATFKSNDILALASYVMSLHGTNPPNPKAPQGDLYEGK
;
A
#
# COMPACT_ATOMS: atom_id res chain seq x y z
N ASN A 1 5.35 4.46 -10.77
CA ASN A 1 4.74 5.30 -9.72
C ASN A 1 4.83 4.66 -8.34
N CYS A 2 4.31 3.45 -8.13
CA CYS A 2 4.32 2.80 -6.80
C CYS A 2 5.62 2.03 -6.51
N ALA A 3 6.10 1.26 -7.50
CA ALA A 3 7.24 0.35 -7.35
C ALA A 3 8.57 1.03 -6.99
N ALA A 4 8.73 2.32 -7.32
CA ALA A 4 9.93 3.07 -6.96
C ALA A 4 10.14 3.17 -5.43
N CYS A 5 9.04 3.14 -4.66
CA CYS A 5 9.09 3.21 -3.20
C CYS A 5 8.75 1.88 -2.53
N HIS A 6 7.81 1.12 -3.12
CA HIS A 6 7.29 -0.12 -2.53
C HIS A 6 7.88 -1.39 -3.15
N GLY A 7 8.85 -1.28 -4.06
CA GLY A 7 9.41 -2.44 -4.76
C GLY A 7 8.50 -2.96 -5.87
N ALA A 8 9.05 -3.77 -6.77
CA ALA A 8 8.33 -4.26 -7.96
C ALA A 8 7.25 -5.28 -7.62
N MET A 9 7.43 -6.01 -6.51
CA MET A 9 6.54 -7.04 -5.98
C MET A 9 5.86 -6.59 -4.67
N GLY A 10 5.94 -5.31 -4.32
CA GLY A 10 5.42 -4.80 -3.05
C GLY A 10 6.33 -5.12 -1.85
N GLU A 11 7.55 -5.60 -2.08
CA GLU A 11 8.52 -6.00 -1.06
C GLU A 11 8.95 -4.85 -0.14
N GLY A 12 8.65 -3.61 -0.50
CA GLY A 12 9.01 -2.41 0.24
C GLY A 12 10.34 -1.80 -0.22
N GLY A 13 10.78 -0.78 0.50
CA GLY A 13 11.99 -0.02 0.19
C GLY A 13 11.97 1.29 0.95
N ILE A 14 11.79 2.39 0.23
CA ILE A 14 11.46 3.69 0.86
C ILE A 14 10.13 3.57 1.61
N GLY A 15 9.11 2.99 0.96
CA GLY A 15 7.82 2.67 1.55
C GLY A 15 7.83 1.35 2.33
N PRO A 16 6.76 1.06 3.08
CA PRO A 16 6.55 -0.24 3.72
C PRO A 16 6.38 -1.36 2.69
N ASN A 17 6.59 -2.60 3.14
CA ASN A 17 6.13 -3.77 2.38
C ASN A 17 4.59 -3.80 2.42
N LEU A 18 4.00 -4.40 1.40
CA LEU A 18 2.55 -4.50 1.19
C LEU A 18 1.97 -5.93 1.32
N PRO A 19 2.77 -7.02 1.19
CA PRO A 19 2.27 -8.38 1.31
C PRO A 19 1.94 -8.87 2.72
N ASP A 20 2.42 -8.22 3.80
CA ASP A 20 2.30 -8.75 5.15
C ASP A 20 0.99 -8.36 5.89
N ASN A 21 0.87 -8.81 7.13
CA ASN A 21 -0.28 -8.55 7.99
C ASN A 21 -0.18 -7.24 8.77
N TYR A 22 0.88 -6.45 8.62
CA TYR A 22 1.15 -5.26 9.44
C TYR A 22 0.91 -3.99 8.63
N TRP A 23 0.05 -3.12 9.14
CA TRP A 23 -0.42 -1.95 8.39
C TRP A 23 -0.33 -0.69 9.23
N ILE A 24 0.28 0.36 8.66
CA ILE A 24 0.40 1.68 9.30
C ILE A 24 -0.91 2.47 9.24
N HIS A 25 -1.65 2.33 8.13
CA HIS A 25 -2.89 3.08 7.87
C HIS A 25 -4.12 2.18 7.74
N GLY A 26 -4.02 0.96 8.27
CA GLY A 26 -5.03 -0.08 8.16
C GLY A 26 -5.03 -0.79 6.80
N ASN A 27 -5.49 -2.04 6.81
CA ASN A 27 -5.76 -2.83 5.60
C ASN A 27 -7.25 -2.69 5.21
N GLY A 28 -7.62 -3.22 4.05
CA GLY A 28 -8.96 -3.21 3.49
C GLY A 28 -9.13 -2.16 2.39
N ILE A 29 -10.05 -2.44 1.46
CA ILE A 29 -10.18 -1.70 0.21
C ILE A 29 -10.37 -0.19 0.43
N ASN A 30 -11.18 0.20 1.43
CA ASN A 30 -11.45 1.60 1.74
C ASN A 30 -10.23 2.32 2.33
N ASN A 31 -9.48 1.66 3.23
CA ASN A 31 -8.30 2.24 3.86
C ASN A 31 -7.16 2.40 2.87
N ILE A 32 -6.94 1.38 2.02
CA ILE A 32 -5.92 1.41 0.97
C ILE A 32 -6.29 2.47 -0.07
N ALA A 33 -7.53 2.50 -0.55
CA ALA A 33 -7.99 3.51 -1.50
C ALA A 33 -7.87 4.94 -0.94
N LYS A 34 -8.23 5.13 0.34
CA LYS A 34 -8.06 6.43 1.03
C LYS A 34 -6.59 6.83 1.09
N THR A 35 -5.70 5.92 1.47
CA THR A 35 -4.25 6.17 1.54
C THR A 35 -3.67 6.50 0.17
N ILE A 36 -4.08 5.80 -0.90
CA ILE A 36 -3.66 6.14 -2.28
C ILE A 36 -4.21 7.51 -2.69
N ALA A 37 -5.49 7.79 -2.43
CA ALA A 37 -6.11 9.04 -2.83
C ALA A 37 -5.46 10.25 -2.14
N LEU A 38 -5.30 10.19 -0.82
CA LEU A 38 -4.83 11.32 -0.02
C LEU A 38 -3.30 11.38 0.10
N GLY A 39 -2.62 10.26 -0.11
CA GLY A 39 -1.20 10.13 0.18
C GLY A 39 -0.91 10.21 1.68
N VAL A 40 0.38 10.25 1.99
CA VAL A 40 0.95 10.51 3.32
C VAL A 40 2.10 11.51 3.13
N PRO A 41 1.82 12.79 2.85
CA PRO A 41 2.83 13.74 2.38
C PRO A 41 3.98 13.95 3.36
N GLU A 42 3.72 13.93 4.67
CA GLU A 42 4.75 14.00 5.71
C GLU A 42 5.75 12.83 5.69
N LYS A 43 5.40 11.72 5.02
CA LYS A 43 6.24 10.53 4.82
C LYS A 43 6.66 10.36 3.36
N GLY A 44 6.41 11.35 2.50
CA GLY A 44 6.81 11.39 1.09
C GLY A 44 5.87 10.69 0.10
N MET A 45 4.77 10.09 0.56
CA MET A 45 3.75 9.55 -0.35
C MET A 45 2.82 10.68 -0.79
N ILE A 46 2.87 11.06 -2.07
CA ILE A 46 2.02 12.14 -2.59
C ILE A 46 0.55 11.71 -2.70
N SER A 47 -0.35 12.69 -2.73
CA SER A 47 -1.76 12.46 -3.09
C SER A 47 -1.88 12.11 -4.57
N TRP A 48 -2.66 11.08 -4.88
CA TRP A 48 -2.93 10.67 -6.27
C TRP A 48 -4.33 11.04 -6.76
N LYS A 49 -5.15 11.71 -5.94
CA LYS A 49 -6.53 12.10 -6.29
C LYS A 49 -6.62 13.04 -7.50
N ALA A 50 -5.58 13.84 -7.75
CA ALA A 50 -5.51 14.71 -8.93
C ALA A 50 -5.03 13.96 -10.19
N THR A 51 -4.42 12.78 -10.04
CA THR A 51 -3.85 11.99 -11.14
C THR A 51 -4.79 10.88 -11.59
N PHE A 52 -5.49 10.23 -10.65
CA PHE A 52 -6.35 9.07 -10.91
C PHE A 52 -7.80 9.35 -10.53
N LYS A 53 -8.73 8.78 -11.30
CA LYS A 53 -10.16 8.81 -10.97
C LYS A 53 -10.44 7.84 -9.82
N SER A 54 -11.58 8.00 -9.15
CA SER A 54 -11.97 7.14 -8.03
C SER A 54 -11.98 5.64 -8.38
N ASN A 55 -12.43 5.27 -9.58
CA ASN A 55 -12.44 3.87 -10.01
C ASN A 55 -11.02 3.32 -10.23
N ASP A 56 -10.10 4.13 -10.75
CA ASP A 56 -8.70 3.73 -10.92
C ASP A 56 -8.02 3.55 -9.55
N ILE A 57 -8.32 4.43 -8.60
CA ILE A 57 -7.83 4.32 -7.21
C ILE A 57 -8.35 3.04 -6.56
N LEU A 58 -9.61 2.68 -6.76
CA LEU A 58 -10.17 1.42 -6.27
C LEU A 58 -9.50 0.21 -6.94
N ALA A 59 -9.26 0.26 -8.25
CA ALA A 59 -8.55 -0.81 -8.95
C ALA A 59 -7.10 -0.97 -8.44
N LEU A 60 -6.40 0.14 -8.19
CA LEU A 60 -5.06 0.12 -7.59
C LEU A 60 -5.10 -0.43 -6.16
N ALA A 61 -6.10 -0.07 -5.36
CA ALA A 61 -6.27 -0.61 -4.02
C ALA A 61 -6.52 -2.11 -4.05
N SER A 62 -7.37 -2.60 -4.96
CA SER A 62 -7.58 -4.04 -5.18
C SER A 62 -6.30 -4.76 -5.60
N TYR A 63 -5.49 -4.14 -6.45
CA TYR A 63 -4.18 -4.70 -6.82
C TYR A 63 -3.25 -4.81 -5.61
N VAL A 64 -3.15 -3.76 -4.78
CA VAL A 64 -2.35 -3.81 -3.54
C VAL A 64 -2.85 -4.92 -2.61
N MET A 65 -4.17 -5.07 -2.44
CA MET A 65 -4.74 -6.17 -1.67
C MET A 65 -4.38 -7.55 -2.23
N SER A 66 -4.30 -7.69 -3.56
CA SER A 66 -3.93 -8.97 -4.18
C SER A 66 -2.48 -9.40 -3.91
N LEU A 67 -1.63 -8.47 -3.45
CA LEU A 67 -0.25 -8.79 -3.03
C LEU A 67 -0.19 -9.41 -1.64
N HIS A 68 -1.26 -9.29 -0.84
CA HIS A 68 -1.31 -9.82 0.51
C HIS A 68 -1.11 -11.34 0.50
N GLY A 69 -0.21 -11.83 1.36
CA GLY A 69 0.17 -13.24 1.44
C GLY A 69 1.15 -13.72 0.35
N THR A 70 1.57 -12.85 -0.57
CA THR A 70 2.69 -13.18 -1.48
C THR A 70 4.02 -13.17 -0.71
N ASN A 71 5.01 -13.89 -1.23
CA ASN A 71 6.33 -14.02 -0.60
C ASN A 71 7.44 -13.48 -1.53
N PRO A 72 7.62 -12.15 -1.60
CA PRO A 72 8.76 -11.62 -2.36
C PRO A 72 10.08 -12.05 -1.71
N PRO A 73 11.17 -12.19 -2.48
CA PRO A 73 12.45 -12.73 -2.00
C PRO A 73 13.13 -11.89 -0.91
N ASN A 74 12.91 -10.57 -0.89
CA ASN A 74 13.56 -9.64 0.04
C ASN A 74 12.54 -8.66 0.66
N PRO A 75 11.56 -9.13 1.44
CA PRO A 75 10.57 -8.24 2.04
C PRO A 75 11.24 -7.37 3.10
N LYS A 76 10.94 -6.08 3.07
CA LYS A 76 11.24 -5.16 4.17
C LYS A 76 10.49 -5.65 5.41
N ALA A 77 11.13 -5.49 6.58
CA ALA A 77 10.54 -5.89 7.85
C ALA A 77 9.14 -5.27 8.06
N PRO A 78 8.24 -5.96 8.79
CA PRO A 78 6.89 -5.47 9.05
C PRO A 78 6.86 -4.09 9.71
N GLN A 79 5.86 -3.28 9.34
CA GLN A 79 5.69 -1.93 9.87
C GLN A 79 4.22 -1.62 10.19
N GLY A 80 3.98 -0.96 11.32
CA GLY A 80 2.63 -0.65 11.80
C GLY A 80 2.08 -1.77 12.67
N ASP A 81 0.76 -1.86 12.74
CA ASP A 81 0.07 -2.74 13.66
C ASP A 81 -0.42 -4.00 12.94
N LEU A 82 -0.44 -5.12 13.66
CA LEU A 82 -1.06 -6.35 13.15
C LEU A 82 -2.53 -6.08 12.84
N TYR A 83 -2.90 -6.24 11.58
CA TYR A 83 -4.27 -6.09 11.12
C TYR A 83 -4.93 -7.47 11.07
N GLU A 84 -5.80 -7.74 12.03
CA GLU A 84 -6.44 -9.06 12.17
C GLU A 84 -7.61 -9.31 11.23
N GLY A 85 -8.00 -8.33 10.40
CA GLY A 85 -9.17 -8.45 9.52
C GLY A 85 -10.47 -8.43 10.32
N LYS A 86 -11.34 -7.46 10.03
CA LYS A 86 -12.77 -7.60 10.31
C LYS A 86 -13.52 -7.50 8.99
#